data_AF-A0A3N7DNR7-F1
#
_entry.id   AF-A0A3N7DNR7-F1
#
_cell.length_a   1.000
_cell.length_b   1.000
_cell.length_c   1.000
_cell.angle_alpha   90.00
_cell.angle_beta   90.00
_cell.angle_gamma   90.00
#
_symmetry.space_group_name_H-M   'P 1'
#
loop_
_entity.id
_entity.type
_entity.pdbx_description
1 polymer ?
#
loop_
_entity_poly.entity_id
_entity_poly.type
_entity_poly.pdbx_seq_one_letter_code
_entity_poly.pdbx_strand_id
1 'polypeptide(L)'
;MEKHKFWGEVAEDWAGFSAEETFSIPHFEQTVTVFLGEEFDEDGEEIDTPPTAEELNAYELTFSSFLEHLDSIITEVKEQAFNRYQKLYAHYFEDEAKSGEPPLNLNTPGKHFQHLKEINYIRVLGDHTLQIAIRYGVDTEHGLEIRLENNKIVAMAGIAET
;
A
#
# COMPACT_ATOMS: atom_id res chain seq x y z
N MET A 1 10.44 23.95 -7.09
CA MET A 1 11.31 22.88 -7.63
C MET A 1 11.16 22.82 -9.14
N GLU A 2 12.15 22.29 -9.87
CA GLU A 2 11.95 21.98 -11.29
C GLU A 2 11.04 20.75 -11.42
N LYS A 3 10.10 20.77 -12.37
CA LYS A 3 9.10 19.70 -12.57
C LYS A 3 9.81 18.40 -13.00
N HIS A 4 9.61 17.32 -12.26
CA HIS A 4 10.17 16.02 -12.61
C HIS A 4 9.38 15.41 -13.78
N LYS A 5 10.05 14.67 -14.68
CA LYS A 5 9.38 14.13 -15.88
C LYS A 5 8.36 13.05 -15.57
N PHE A 6 8.62 12.25 -14.54
CA PHE A 6 7.76 11.13 -14.15
C PHE A 6 6.77 11.49 -13.04
N TRP A 7 7.18 12.33 -12.08
CA TRP A 7 6.37 12.67 -10.89
C TRP A 7 5.56 13.96 -11.06
N GLY A 8 5.88 14.76 -12.08
CA GLY A 8 5.38 16.12 -12.20
C GLY A 8 5.94 17.03 -11.12
N GLU A 9 5.15 17.99 -10.66
CA GLU A 9 5.49 18.81 -9.50
C GLU A 9 5.46 17.94 -8.23
N VAL A 10 6.45 18.10 -7.37
CA VAL A 10 6.49 17.45 -6.06
C VAL A 10 6.31 18.53 -5.02
N ALA A 11 5.32 18.35 -4.15
CA ALA A 11 4.91 19.32 -3.17
C ALA A 11 4.63 18.65 -1.81
N GLU A 12 4.70 19.45 -0.76
CA GLU A 12 4.27 19.04 0.58
C GLU A 12 2.77 18.74 0.59
N ASP A 13 2.40 17.67 1.26
CA ASP A 13 1.06 17.12 1.37
C ASP A 13 0.91 16.50 2.78
N TRP A 14 -0.26 15.97 3.11
CA TRP A 14 -0.62 15.59 4.49
C TRP A 14 0.25 14.50 5.13
N ALA A 15 1.09 13.80 4.36
CA ALA A 15 2.00 12.76 4.84
C ALA A 15 3.41 12.87 4.21
N GLY A 16 3.93 14.09 4.15
CA GLY A 16 5.24 14.41 3.55
C GLY A 16 5.09 14.88 2.10
N PHE A 17 5.96 14.45 1.20
CA PHE A 17 5.96 14.94 -0.18
C PHE A 17 5.23 13.99 -1.13
N SER A 18 4.31 14.51 -1.95
CA SER A 18 3.57 13.74 -2.95
C SER A 18 3.82 14.22 -4.37
N ALA A 19 3.64 13.30 -5.32
CA ALA A 19 3.69 13.59 -6.75
C ALA A 19 2.37 14.22 -7.24
N GLU A 20 2.47 15.17 -8.18
CA GLU A 20 1.32 15.71 -8.94
C GLU A 20 0.65 14.60 -9.77
N GLU A 21 1.46 13.72 -10.36
CA GLU A 21 0.97 12.62 -11.18
C GLU A 21 0.31 11.54 -10.31
N THR A 22 -0.82 11.01 -10.78
CA THR A 22 -1.56 9.94 -10.10
C THR A 22 -1.61 8.69 -10.97
N PHE A 23 -1.70 7.51 -10.34
CA PHE A 23 -1.53 6.25 -11.05
C PHE A 23 -2.75 5.35 -10.90
N SER A 24 -3.21 4.76 -12.01
CA SER A 24 -4.25 3.73 -11.99
C SER A 24 -3.60 2.37 -11.74
N ILE A 25 -3.96 1.72 -10.65
CA ILE A 25 -3.46 0.38 -10.32
C ILE A 25 -4.52 -0.66 -10.71
N PRO A 26 -4.24 -1.56 -11.67
CA PRO A 26 -5.10 -2.70 -11.99
C PRO A 26 -5.71 -3.38 -10.76
N HIS A 27 -6.98 -3.73 -10.87
CA HIS A 27 -7.82 -4.33 -9.82
C HIS A 27 -8.27 -3.39 -8.69
N PHE A 28 -7.84 -2.12 -8.69
CA PHE A 28 -8.37 -1.07 -7.84
C PHE A 28 -9.11 -0.03 -8.68
N GLU A 29 -10.18 0.55 -8.13
CA GLU A 29 -11.10 1.40 -8.89
C GLU A 29 -10.63 2.87 -8.98
N GLN A 30 -9.63 3.26 -8.20
CA GLN A 30 -9.19 4.66 -8.06
C GLN A 30 -7.76 4.90 -8.55
N THR A 31 -7.50 6.13 -8.98
CA THR A 31 -6.15 6.64 -9.11
C THR A 31 -5.56 6.85 -7.72
N VAL A 32 -4.27 6.58 -7.57
CA VAL A 32 -3.60 6.53 -6.28
C VAL A 32 -2.58 7.65 -6.18
N THR A 33 -2.58 8.33 -5.03
CA THR A 33 -1.54 9.29 -4.65
C THR A 33 -0.26 8.56 -4.29
N VAL A 34 0.87 9.06 -4.79
CA VAL A 34 2.18 8.48 -4.51
C VAL A 34 2.99 9.46 -3.66
N PHE A 35 3.35 9.04 -2.44
CA PHE A 35 4.28 9.73 -1.56
C PHE A 35 5.72 9.32 -1.87
N LEU A 36 6.65 10.27 -1.75
CA LEU A 36 8.04 10.14 -2.15
C LEU A 36 8.96 10.41 -0.95
N GLY A 37 9.52 9.35 -0.38
CA GLY A 37 10.34 9.38 0.82
C GLY A 37 9.57 9.10 2.12
N GLU A 38 10.29 9.13 3.23
CA GLU A 38 9.73 9.02 4.57
C GLU A 38 8.96 10.30 4.95
N GLU A 39 8.03 10.18 5.89
CA GLU A 39 7.32 11.33 6.48
C GLU A 39 8.09 11.94 7.66
N PHE A 40 8.73 11.07 8.46
CA PHE A 40 9.48 11.44 9.65
C PHE A 40 10.92 10.97 9.54
N ASP A 41 11.84 11.71 10.16
CA ASP A 41 13.23 11.30 10.29
C ASP A 41 13.45 10.29 11.45
N GLU A 42 14.72 9.96 11.72
CA GLU A 42 15.08 9.00 12.78
C GLU A 42 14.76 9.46 14.20
N ASP A 43 14.61 10.77 14.41
CA ASP A 43 14.22 11.37 15.69
C ASP A 43 12.69 11.51 15.81
N GLY A 44 11.94 11.18 14.75
CA GLY A 44 10.49 11.29 14.69
C GLY A 44 9.99 12.69 14.37
N GLU A 45 10.87 13.56 13.87
CA GLU A 45 10.51 14.91 13.41
C GLU A 45 10.06 14.87 11.95
N GLU A 46 9.07 15.70 11.60
CA GLU A 46 8.55 15.78 10.23
C GLU A 46 9.64 16.25 9.26
N ILE A 47 9.79 15.56 8.13
CA ILE A 47 10.73 15.95 7.09
C ILE A 47 10.13 17.11 6.29
N ASP A 48 10.67 18.31 6.47
CA ASP A 48 10.25 19.54 5.79
C ASP A 48 11.01 19.83 4.48
N THR A 49 12.02 19.01 4.19
CA THR A 49 12.91 19.19 3.05
C THR A 49 12.50 18.27 1.92
N PRO A 50 12.18 18.80 0.73
CA PRO A 50 11.71 17.98 -0.39
C PRO A 50 12.83 17.05 -0.91
N PRO A 51 12.47 15.89 -1.50
CA PRO A 51 13.43 14.99 -2.12
C PRO A 51 14.28 15.68 -3.19
N THR A 52 15.56 15.35 -3.21
CA THR A 52 16.52 15.80 -4.22
C THR A 52 16.22 15.19 -5.58
N ALA A 53 16.78 15.77 -6.64
CA ALA A 53 16.64 15.21 -7.99
C ALA A 53 17.20 13.78 -8.12
N GLU A 54 18.24 13.43 -7.37
CA GLU A 54 18.80 12.07 -7.37
C GLU A 54 17.82 11.07 -6.72
N GLU A 55 17.23 11.43 -5.59
CA GLU A 55 16.21 10.61 -4.91
C GLU A 55 14.96 10.44 -5.77
N LEU A 56 14.48 11.51 -6.42
CA LEU A 56 13.33 11.44 -7.32
C LEU A 56 13.55 10.47 -8.50
N ASN A 57 14.77 10.43 -9.05
CA ASN A 57 15.13 9.46 -10.08
C ASN A 57 15.19 8.03 -9.51
N ALA A 58 15.72 7.84 -8.30
CA ALA A 58 15.75 6.54 -7.64
C ALA A 58 14.33 6.01 -7.32
N TYR A 59 13.44 6.90 -6.88
CA TYR A 59 12.03 6.57 -6.66
C TYR A 59 11.35 6.20 -7.98
N GLU A 60 11.62 6.93 -9.08
CA GLU A 60 11.07 6.61 -10.40
C GLU A 60 11.46 5.18 -10.82
N LEU A 61 12.73 4.80 -10.64
CA LEU A 61 13.21 3.46 -10.95
C LEU A 61 12.49 2.39 -10.12
N THR A 62 12.32 2.65 -8.82
CA THR A 62 11.63 1.74 -7.90
C THR A 62 10.18 1.55 -8.30
N PHE A 63 9.45 2.64 -8.50
CA PHE A 63 8.03 2.60 -8.83
C PHE A 63 7.77 2.07 -10.24
N SER A 64 8.60 2.43 -11.22
CA SER A 64 8.50 1.87 -12.57
C SER A 64 8.69 0.36 -12.56
N SER A 65 9.67 -0.14 -11.80
CA SER A 65 9.87 -1.58 -11.65
C SER A 65 8.67 -2.28 -10.98
N PHE A 66 8.06 -1.64 -9.98
CA PHE A 66 6.82 -2.13 -9.37
C PHE A 66 5.68 -2.22 -10.38
N LEU A 67 5.47 -1.19 -11.21
CA LEU A 67 4.45 -1.21 -12.26
C LEU A 67 4.67 -2.33 -13.27
N GLU A 68 5.93 -2.62 -13.64
CA GLU A 68 6.28 -3.73 -14.53
C GLU A 68 5.98 -5.12 -13.94
N HIS A 69 6.03 -5.26 -12.61
CA HIS A 69 5.81 -6.53 -11.90
C HIS A 69 4.42 -6.63 -11.25
N LEU A 70 3.55 -5.64 -11.49
CA LEU A 70 2.33 -5.44 -10.73
C LEU A 70 1.41 -6.67 -10.73
N ASP A 71 1.18 -7.31 -11.87
CA ASP A 71 0.28 -8.46 -11.97
C ASP A 71 0.73 -9.63 -11.08
N SER A 72 2.05 -9.89 -11.04
CA SER A 72 2.62 -10.91 -10.16
C SER A 72 2.49 -10.55 -8.68
N ILE A 73 2.74 -9.28 -8.34
CA ILE A 73 2.63 -8.77 -6.97
C ILE A 73 1.18 -8.88 -6.51
N ILE A 74 0.20 -8.44 -7.30
CA ILE A 74 -1.22 -8.53 -6.96
C ILE A 74 -1.68 -9.98 -6.76
N THR A 75 -1.15 -10.91 -7.56
CA THR A 75 -1.42 -12.34 -7.36
C THR A 75 -0.91 -12.81 -6.00
N GLU A 76 0.30 -12.40 -5.61
CA GLU A 76 0.88 -12.73 -4.31
C GLU A 76 0.11 -12.07 -3.15
N VAL A 77 -0.27 -10.79 -3.29
CA VAL A 77 -1.08 -10.06 -2.31
C VAL A 77 -2.40 -10.78 -2.05
N LYS A 78 -3.10 -11.24 -3.09
CA LYS A 78 -4.36 -12.00 -2.96
C LYS A 78 -4.19 -13.21 -2.07
N GLU A 79 -3.15 -14.02 -2.31
CA GLU A 79 -2.88 -15.24 -1.55
C GLU A 79 -2.42 -14.94 -0.12
N GLN A 80 -1.46 -14.02 0.06
CA GLN A 80 -0.92 -13.71 1.38
C GLN A 80 -1.95 -13.02 2.29
N ALA A 81 -2.72 -12.06 1.77
CA ALA A 81 -3.76 -11.38 2.54
C ALA A 81 -4.89 -12.33 2.94
N PHE A 82 -5.24 -13.29 2.08
CA PHE A 82 -6.21 -14.32 2.41
C PHE A 82 -5.70 -15.25 3.53
N ASN A 83 -4.43 -15.68 3.45
CA ASN A 83 -3.81 -16.47 4.51
C ASN A 83 -3.77 -15.74 5.86
N ARG A 84 -3.49 -14.42 5.84
CA ARG A 84 -3.57 -13.58 7.04
C ARG A 84 -4.99 -13.54 7.58
N TYR A 85 -5.98 -13.34 6.72
CA TYR A 85 -7.39 -13.34 7.10
C TYR A 85 -7.83 -14.64 7.77
N GLN A 86 -7.46 -15.78 7.20
CA GLN A 86 -7.79 -17.09 7.77
C GLN A 86 -7.21 -17.28 9.18
N LYS A 87 -6.01 -16.74 9.43
CA LYS A 87 -5.32 -16.86 10.73
C LYS A 87 -5.89 -15.93 11.80
N LEU A 88 -6.26 -14.70 11.43
CA LEU A 88 -6.56 -13.63 12.38
C LEU A 88 -8.05 -13.32 12.54
N TYR A 89 -8.83 -13.46 11.46
CA TYR A 89 -10.19 -12.89 11.40
C TYR A 89 -11.27 -13.93 11.09
N ALA A 90 -10.96 -15.00 10.35
CA ALA A 90 -11.99 -15.95 9.89
C ALA A 90 -12.83 -16.53 11.04
N HIS A 91 -12.24 -16.81 12.21
CA HIS A 91 -12.99 -17.33 13.36
C HIS A 91 -13.94 -16.30 14.00
N TYR A 92 -13.80 -15.01 13.71
CA TYR A 92 -14.74 -13.97 14.13
C TYR A 92 -15.88 -13.78 13.13
N PHE A 93 -15.60 -13.90 11.82
CA PHE A 93 -16.56 -13.55 10.77
C PHE A 93 -17.26 -14.75 10.11
N GLU A 94 -16.72 -15.95 10.24
CA GLU A 94 -17.28 -17.17 9.62
C GLU A 94 -18.01 -18.06 10.63
N ASP A 95 -18.07 -17.65 11.89
CA ASP A 95 -18.78 -18.32 12.98
C ASP A 95 -19.92 -17.42 13.49
N GLU A 96 -21.15 -17.73 13.06
CA GLU A 96 -22.36 -16.97 13.39
C GLU A 96 -22.57 -16.83 14.91
N ALA A 97 -22.16 -17.84 15.70
CA ALA A 97 -22.31 -17.79 17.15
C ALA A 97 -21.37 -16.75 17.81
N LYS A 98 -20.30 -16.34 17.12
CA LYS A 98 -19.36 -15.32 17.58
C LYS A 98 -19.61 -13.95 16.99
N SER A 99 -19.91 -13.87 15.69
CA SER A 99 -20.22 -12.59 15.02
C SER A 99 -21.59 -12.05 15.38
N GLY A 100 -22.57 -12.92 15.66
CA GLY A 100 -23.98 -12.55 15.71
C GLY A 100 -24.58 -12.24 14.32
N GLU A 101 -23.81 -12.46 13.25
CA GLU A 101 -24.15 -12.17 11.86
C GLU A 101 -23.89 -13.41 10.98
N PRO A 102 -24.62 -13.60 9.86
CA PRO A 102 -24.35 -14.68 8.93
C PRO A 102 -22.89 -14.69 8.44
N PRO A 103 -22.28 -15.88 8.24
CA PRO A 103 -20.90 -15.99 7.76
C PRO A 103 -20.68 -15.21 6.46
N LEU A 104 -19.55 -14.49 6.38
CA LEU A 104 -19.19 -13.74 5.17
C LEU A 104 -18.86 -14.65 3.98
N ASN A 105 -18.58 -15.93 4.23
CA ASN A 105 -18.22 -16.94 3.23
C ASN A 105 -16.98 -16.55 2.39
N LEU A 106 -16.01 -15.88 3.02
CA LEU A 106 -14.72 -15.53 2.43
C LEU A 106 -13.83 -16.78 2.43
N ASN A 107 -14.17 -17.74 1.58
CA ASN A 107 -13.53 -19.05 1.53
C ASN A 107 -12.55 -19.22 0.36
N THR A 108 -12.29 -18.16 -0.40
CA THR A 108 -11.29 -18.13 -1.46
C THR A 108 -10.54 -16.79 -1.48
N PRO A 109 -9.29 -16.76 -1.97
CA PRO A 109 -8.53 -15.51 -2.11
C PRO A 109 -9.30 -14.46 -2.92
N GLY A 110 -9.94 -14.86 -4.03
CA GLY A 110 -10.68 -13.93 -4.89
C GLY A 110 -11.88 -13.27 -4.21
N LYS A 111 -12.61 -14.00 -3.35
CA LYS A 111 -13.73 -13.42 -2.58
C LYS A 111 -13.24 -12.47 -1.51
N HIS A 112 -12.21 -12.89 -0.75
CA HIS A 112 -11.59 -12.05 0.27
C HIS A 112 -11.01 -10.76 -0.32
N PHE A 113 -10.36 -10.85 -1.49
CA PHE A 113 -9.76 -9.71 -2.16
C PHE A 113 -10.76 -8.60 -2.52
N GLN A 114 -12.06 -8.91 -2.68
CA GLN A 114 -13.11 -7.89 -2.87
C GLN A 114 -13.27 -6.95 -1.66
N HIS A 115 -12.66 -7.27 -0.52
CA HIS A 115 -12.63 -6.43 0.68
C HIS A 115 -11.37 -5.55 0.75
N LEU A 116 -10.43 -5.68 -0.17
CA LEU A 116 -9.27 -4.80 -0.32
C LEU A 116 -9.62 -3.76 -1.40
N LYS A 117 -10.52 -2.85 -1.06
CA LYS A 117 -11.29 -2.08 -2.05
C LYS A 117 -10.52 -0.91 -2.66
N GLU A 118 -9.69 -0.26 -1.86
CA GLU A 118 -9.15 1.06 -2.17
C GLU A 118 -7.71 1.14 -1.63
N ILE A 119 -6.75 1.49 -2.49
CA ILE A 119 -5.40 1.85 -2.05
C ILE A 119 -5.46 3.30 -1.55
N ASN A 120 -5.27 3.52 -0.25
CA ASN A 120 -5.24 4.86 0.34
C ASN A 120 -4.13 5.69 -0.29
N TYR A 121 -2.92 5.13 -0.36
CA TYR A 121 -1.76 5.71 -1.02
C TYR A 121 -0.68 4.63 -1.23
N ILE A 122 0.30 4.95 -2.07
CA ILE A 122 1.57 4.20 -2.16
C ILE A 122 2.69 5.14 -1.72
N ARG A 123 3.59 4.68 -0.86
CA ARG A 123 4.80 5.40 -0.49
C ARG A 123 6.01 4.71 -1.12
N VAL A 124 6.80 5.46 -1.87
CA VAL A 124 8.09 5.02 -2.41
C VAL A 124 9.18 5.47 -1.46
N LEU A 125 9.97 4.51 -0.99
CA LEU A 125 11.05 4.75 -0.05
C LEU A 125 12.40 4.48 -0.72
N GLY A 126 13.49 4.73 0.01
CA GLY A 126 14.83 4.34 -0.38
C GLY A 126 14.98 2.82 -0.57
N ASP A 127 16.12 2.41 -1.13
CA ASP A 127 16.52 1.00 -1.22
C ASP A 127 15.53 0.06 -1.94
N HIS A 128 14.82 0.57 -2.95
CA HIS A 128 13.83 -0.19 -3.73
C HIS A 128 12.65 -0.69 -2.88
N THR A 129 12.23 0.13 -1.93
CA THR A 129 11.17 -0.17 -0.98
C THR A 129 9.88 0.56 -1.34
N LEU A 130 8.74 -0.12 -1.19
CA LEU A 130 7.41 0.47 -1.30
C LEU A 130 6.54 0.05 -0.11
N GLN A 131 5.68 0.95 0.32
CA GLN A 131 4.57 0.65 1.22
C GLN A 131 3.25 0.94 0.51
N ILE A 132 2.30 0.01 0.59
CA ILE A 132 0.97 0.15 0.01
C ILE A 132 -0.04 0.09 1.14
N ALA A 133 -0.64 1.24 1.46
CA ALA A 133 -1.69 1.33 2.46
C ALA A 133 -3.05 1.10 1.79
N ILE A 134 -3.80 0.11 2.29
CA ILE A 134 -5.06 -0.35 1.70
C ILE A 134 -6.16 -0.25 2.75
N ARG A 135 -7.29 0.34 2.35
CA ARG A 135 -8.52 0.28 3.13
C ARG A 135 -9.05 -1.15 3.12
N TYR A 136 -9.12 -1.75 4.30
CA TYR A 136 -9.51 -3.14 4.44
C TYR A 136 -10.92 -3.27 5.03
N GLY A 137 -11.85 -3.84 4.27
CA GLY A 137 -13.26 -3.96 4.65
C GLY A 137 -13.55 -5.00 5.73
N VAL A 138 -12.57 -5.81 6.13
CA VAL A 138 -12.71 -6.77 7.25
C VAL A 138 -12.16 -6.16 8.55
N ASP A 139 -11.05 -5.42 8.47
CA ASP A 139 -10.49 -4.67 9.59
C ASP A 139 -10.47 -3.19 9.23
N THR A 140 -11.60 -2.52 9.46
CA THR A 140 -11.78 -1.12 9.09
C THR A 140 -11.07 -0.16 10.04
N GLU A 141 -10.63 -0.64 11.20
CA GLU A 141 -9.93 0.18 12.21
C GLU A 141 -8.45 0.30 11.87
N HIS A 142 -7.79 -0.81 11.52
CA HIS A 142 -6.34 -0.84 11.29
C HIS A 142 -5.93 -0.87 9.82
N GLY A 143 -6.86 -1.19 8.91
CA GLY A 143 -6.57 -1.34 7.49
C GLY A 143 -5.62 -2.50 7.19
N LEU A 144 -4.93 -2.43 6.06
CA LEU A 144 -3.88 -3.36 5.68
C LEU A 144 -2.74 -2.58 5.00
N GLU A 145 -1.51 -2.81 5.43
CA GLU A 145 -0.32 -2.29 4.77
C GLU A 145 0.56 -3.43 4.28
N ILE A 146 1.15 -3.22 3.11
CA ILE A 146 2.01 -4.19 2.44
C ILE A 146 3.34 -3.51 2.19
N ARG A 147 4.41 -4.07 2.77
CA ARG A 147 5.79 -3.64 2.50
C ARG A 147 6.41 -4.52 1.44
N LEU A 148 6.93 -3.88 0.40
CA LEU A 148 7.66 -4.51 -0.69
C LEU A 148 9.12 -4.07 -0.62
N GLU A 149 10.05 -5.02 -0.79
CA GLU A 149 11.45 -4.73 -1.06
C GLU A 149 11.84 -5.46 -2.34
N ASN A 150 12.37 -4.75 -3.32
CA ASN A 150 12.73 -5.32 -4.63
C ASN A 150 11.56 -6.11 -5.25
N ASN A 151 10.35 -5.53 -5.22
CA ASN A 151 9.10 -6.10 -5.72
C ASN A 151 8.65 -7.41 -5.03
N LYS A 152 9.16 -7.72 -3.84
CA LYS A 152 8.74 -8.88 -3.04
C LYS A 152 8.07 -8.45 -1.75
N ILE A 153 6.97 -9.11 -1.39
CA ILE A 153 6.31 -8.87 -0.11
C ILE A 153 7.21 -9.35 1.03
N VAL A 154 7.69 -8.42 1.83
CA VAL A 154 8.51 -8.71 3.02
C VAL A 154 7.69 -8.63 4.31
N ALA A 155 6.65 -7.80 4.34
CA ALA A 155 5.74 -7.69 5.48
C ALA A 155 4.30 -7.33 5.05
N MET A 156 3.34 -7.76 5.89
CA MET A 156 1.92 -7.46 5.72
C MET A 156 1.21 -7.41 7.08
N ALA A 157 0.80 -6.22 7.51
CA ALA A 157 0.22 -5.95 8.83
C ALA A 157 -0.82 -4.82 8.78
N GLY A 158 -1.23 -4.29 9.95
CA GLY A 158 -2.00 -3.05 9.98
C GLY A 158 -1.18 -1.87 9.43
N ILE A 159 -1.84 -0.76 9.12
CA ILE A 159 -1.16 0.45 8.63
C ILE A 159 -0.18 0.95 9.71
N ALA A 160 1.04 1.31 9.28
CA ALA A 160 2.16 1.70 10.14
C ALA A 160 2.72 0.59 11.06
N GLU A 161 2.42 -0.69 10.79
CA GLU A 161 2.96 -1.84 11.53
C GLU A 161 3.99 -2.66 10.72
N THR A 162 4.40 -2.22 9.52
CA THR A 162 5.26 -3.00 8.59
C THR A 162 6.67 -2.49 8.38
#